data_AF-L8J381-F1
#
_entry.id   AF-L8J381-F1
#
_cell.length_a   1.000
_cell.length_b   1.000
_cell.length_c   1.000
_cell.angle_alpha   90.00
_cell.angle_beta   90.00
_cell.angle_gamma   90.00
#
_symmetry.space_group_name_H-M   'P 1'
#
loop_
_entity.id
_entity.type
_entity.pdbx_description
1 polymer ?
#
loop_
_entity_poly.entity_id
_entity_poly.type
_entity_poly.pdbx_seq_one_letter_code
_entity_poly.pdbx_strand_id
1 'polypeptide(L)'
;MKKWLIALCCWLPLLAQAGDVLKLDWLDLIPEKERAQFTPNTMPLQNHDGDAAKQSMIGGVRDELNGSKVKIPGFVIPLEGNDKVVTEFLLVPYFGACIHVPPPPPNQIIYVKFEKGAPIQELWDVVYVIGTLQTQHISHDIAEVGYLLQGTALEEYDDM
;
A
#
# COMPACT_ATOMS: atom_id res chain seq x y z
N MET A 1 -62.75 24.73 -4.51
CA MET A 1 -62.27 23.36 -4.85
C MET A 1 -60.75 23.42 -5.00
N LYS A 2 -59.98 23.08 -3.95
CA LYS A 2 -58.52 23.18 -3.95
C LYS A 2 -57.95 21.77 -3.86
N LYS A 3 -57.41 21.28 -4.98
CA LYS A 3 -56.83 19.94 -5.10
C LYS A 3 -55.44 19.95 -4.45
N TRP A 4 -55.26 19.17 -3.38
CA TRP A 4 -53.96 18.89 -2.80
C TRP A 4 -53.30 17.77 -3.61
N LEU A 5 -52.17 18.07 -4.26
CA LEU A 5 -51.27 17.05 -4.81
C LEU A 5 -50.36 16.59 -3.67
N ILE A 6 -50.55 15.36 -3.22
CA ILE A 6 -49.62 14.66 -2.33
C ILE A 6 -48.47 14.17 -3.21
N ALA A 7 -47.31 14.80 -3.09
CA ALA A 7 -46.08 14.31 -3.70
C ALA A 7 -45.55 13.14 -2.84
N LEU A 8 -45.69 11.92 -3.36
CA LEU A 8 -45.13 10.72 -2.77
C LEU A 8 -43.60 10.76 -2.97
N CYS A 9 -42.86 11.20 -1.96
CA CYS A 9 -41.41 11.15 -1.97
C CYS A 9 -40.98 9.70 -1.68
N CYS A 10 -40.75 8.91 -2.74
CA CYS A 10 -40.14 7.58 -2.62
C CYS A 10 -38.69 7.73 -2.14
N TRP A 11 -38.49 7.61 -0.84
CA TRP A 11 -37.18 7.50 -0.22
C TRP A 11 -36.65 6.08 -0.51
N LEU A 12 -35.92 5.94 -1.61
CA LEU A 12 -35.11 4.73 -1.85
C LEU A 12 -33.95 4.77 -0.85
N PRO A 13 -33.84 3.81 0.08
CA PRO A 13 -32.64 3.69 0.90
C PRO A 13 -31.47 3.35 -0.02
N LEU A 14 -30.49 4.25 -0.08
CA LEU A 14 -29.19 3.96 -0.68
C LEU A 14 -28.56 2.85 0.17
N LEU A 15 -28.60 1.60 -0.31
CA LEU A 15 -27.82 0.52 0.27
C LEU A 15 -26.34 0.86 0.02
N ALA A 16 -25.69 1.45 1.02
CA ALA A 16 -24.25 1.61 1.02
C ALA A 16 -23.63 0.21 1.11
N GLN A 17 -23.10 -0.28 0.00
CA GLN A 17 -22.36 -1.53 -0.03
C GLN A 17 -21.00 -1.29 0.63
N ALA A 18 -20.86 -1.71 1.88
CA ALA A 18 -19.55 -1.85 2.50
C ALA A 18 -18.85 -3.01 1.78
N GLY A 19 -17.99 -2.68 0.80
CA GLY A 19 -17.14 -3.68 0.17
C GLY A 19 -16.21 -4.29 1.20
N ASP A 20 -16.07 -5.62 1.18
CA ASP A 20 -15.17 -6.35 2.06
C ASP A 20 -13.73 -5.84 1.90
N VAL A 21 -13.00 -5.72 3.02
CA VAL A 21 -11.58 -5.33 3.00
C VAL A 21 -10.77 -6.50 2.46
N LEU A 22 -10.12 -6.32 1.33
CA LEU A 22 -9.27 -7.33 0.72
C LEU A 22 -7.98 -7.47 1.55
N LYS A 23 -7.81 -8.61 2.23
CA LYS A 23 -6.51 -8.96 2.83
C LYS A 23 -5.55 -9.37 1.70
N LEU A 24 -4.46 -8.64 1.54
CA LEU A 24 -3.46 -8.88 0.51
C LEU A 24 -2.13 -9.31 1.14
N ASP A 25 -1.45 -10.23 0.46
CA ASP A 25 -0.02 -10.47 0.65
C ASP A 25 0.79 -9.80 -0.48
N TRP A 26 2.10 -9.66 -0.28
CA TRP A 26 2.96 -8.98 -1.26
C TRP A 26 2.98 -9.64 -2.64
N LEU A 27 2.88 -10.97 -2.71
CA LEU A 27 2.76 -11.67 -3.99
C LEU A 27 1.47 -11.34 -4.74
N ASP A 28 0.43 -10.88 -4.05
CA ASP A 28 -0.84 -10.51 -4.67
C ASP A 28 -0.79 -9.18 -5.41
N LEU A 29 0.25 -8.37 -5.20
CA LEU A 29 0.50 -7.15 -5.97
C LEU A 29 1.13 -7.45 -7.34
N ILE A 30 1.68 -8.64 -7.53
CA ILE A 30 2.32 -9.02 -8.80
C ILE A 30 1.26 -9.62 -9.73
N PRO A 31 1.15 -9.15 -11.00
CA PRO A 31 0.31 -9.79 -12.01
C PRO A 31 0.59 -11.30 -12.07
N GLU A 32 -0.44 -12.14 -12.06
CA GLU A 32 -0.29 -13.60 -11.95
C GLU A 32 0.68 -14.19 -12.99
N LYS A 33 0.64 -13.65 -14.21
CA LYS A 33 1.51 -14.05 -15.34
C LYS A 33 2.99 -13.74 -15.11
N GLU A 34 3.30 -12.84 -14.20
CA GLU A 34 4.64 -12.35 -13.90
C GLU A 34 5.21 -12.95 -12.61
N ARG A 35 4.38 -13.55 -11.74
CA ARG A 35 4.81 -14.10 -10.43
C ARG A 35 5.99 -15.07 -10.53
N ALA A 36 6.06 -15.86 -11.60
CA ALA A 36 7.18 -16.78 -11.85
C ALA A 36 8.54 -16.07 -12.05
N GLN A 37 8.53 -14.77 -12.34
CA GLN A 37 9.72 -13.93 -12.47
C GLN A 37 10.18 -13.35 -11.14
N PHE A 38 9.43 -13.51 -10.05
CA PHE A 38 9.76 -13.03 -8.70
C PHE A 38 10.26 -14.19 -7.84
N THR A 39 11.46 -14.66 -8.16
CA THR A 39 12.19 -15.70 -7.43
C THR A 39 13.37 -15.08 -6.67
N PRO A 40 13.91 -15.74 -5.63
CA PRO A 40 15.12 -15.27 -4.95
C PRO A 40 16.31 -15.02 -5.89
N ASN A 41 16.34 -15.67 -7.06
CA ASN A 41 17.40 -15.54 -8.06
C ASN A 41 17.19 -14.38 -9.05
N THR A 42 15.99 -13.81 -9.11
CA THR A 42 15.62 -12.69 -10.01
C THR A 42 15.38 -11.38 -9.28
N MET A 43 15.24 -11.43 -7.95
CA MET A 43 15.45 -10.27 -7.10
C MET A 43 16.93 -9.88 -7.14
N PRO A 44 17.28 -8.59 -7.20
CA PRO A 44 18.68 -8.16 -7.34
C PRO A 44 19.54 -8.81 -6.25
N LEU A 45 20.51 -9.62 -6.68
CA LEU A 45 21.47 -10.26 -5.79
C LEU A 45 22.24 -9.18 -5.03
N GLN A 46 22.37 -9.38 -3.72
CA GLN A 46 23.18 -8.56 -2.82
C GLN A 46 24.58 -8.45 -3.41
N ASN A 47 24.94 -7.27 -3.91
CA ASN A 47 26.34 -6.97 -4.21
C ASN A 47 26.88 -6.05 -3.11
N HIS A 48 27.88 -6.53 -2.38
CA HIS A 48 28.56 -5.79 -1.32
C HIS A 48 29.82 -5.05 -1.82
N ASP A 49 30.01 -4.97 -3.14
CA ASP A 49 31.19 -4.35 -3.78
C ASP A 49 31.16 -2.79 -3.81
N GLY A 50 30.25 -2.16 -3.07
CA GLY A 50 30.28 -0.70 -2.82
C GLY A 50 29.61 0.19 -3.87
N ASP A 51 29.13 -0.36 -4.99
CA ASP A 51 28.23 0.35 -5.88
C ASP A 51 26.80 0.35 -5.31
N ALA A 52 26.15 1.51 -5.31
CA ALA A 52 24.73 1.61 -4.95
C ALA A 52 23.92 0.73 -5.91
N ALA A 53 23.41 -0.38 -5.39
CA ALA A 53 22.63 -1.30 -6.19
C ALA A 53 21.37 -0.57 -6.68
N LYS A 54 21.16 -0.60 -8.00
CA LYS A 54 20.02 0.06 -8.65
C LYS A 54 18.74 -0.74 -8.39
N GLN A 55 17.63 -0.03 -8.18
CA GLN A 55 16.32 -0.64 -8.09
C GLN A 55 16.01 -1.43 -9.37
N SER A 56 15.51 -2.66 -9.20
CA SER A 56 15.00 -3.44 -10.31
C SER A 56 13.63 -2.89 -10.73
N MET A 57 13.44 -2.64 -12.03
CA MET A 57 12.16 -2.15 -12.57
C MET A 57 11.30 -3.29 -13.14
N ILE A 58 11.47 -4.51 -12.61
CA ILE A 58 10.75 -5.69 -13.08
C ILE A 58 9.28 -5.68 -12.63
N GLY A 59 8.41 -6.13 -13.52
CA GLY A 59 7.00 -6.36 -13.26
C GLY A 59 6.11 -5.13 -13.42
N GLY A 60 4.83 -5.39 -13.63
CA GLY A 60 3.76 -4.40 -13.68
C GLY A 60 2.94 -4.36 -12.40
N VAL A 61 1.92 -3.52 -12.43
CA VAL A 61 0.89 -3.44 -11.38
C VAL A 61 -0.35 -4.23 -11.79
N ARG A 62 -1.17 -4.57 -10.82
CA ARG A 62 -2.51 -5.16 -11.02
C ARG A 62 -3.59 -4.09 -11.02
N ASP A 63 -3.95 -3.62 -12.22
CA ASP A 63 -4.94 -2.56 -12.41
C ASP A 63 -6.31 -2.90 -11.80
N GLU A 64 -6.68 -4.17 -11.71
CA GLU A 64 -7.92 -4.61 -11.08
C GLU A 64 -7.98 -4.35 -9.57
N LEU A 65 -6.84 -4.08 -8.91
CA LEU A 65 -6.82 -3.68 -7.49
C LEU A 65 -7.07 -2.18 -7.28
N ASN A 66 -7.04 -1.37 -8.34
CA ASN A 66 -7.20 0.07 -8.25
C ASN A 66 -8.57 0.47 -7.67
N GLY A 67 -8.57 1.29 -6.62
CA GLY A 67 -9.75 1.74 -5.89
C GLY A 67 -10.26 0.74 -4.83
N SER A 68 -9.62 -0.41 -4.68
CA SER A 68 -10.03 -1.42 -3.69
C SER A 68 -9.67 -1.00 -2.26
N LYS A 69 -10.52 -1.36 -1.30
CA LYS A 69 -10.15 -1.33 0.12
C LYS A 69 -9.31 -2.55 0.45
N VAL A 70 -8.10 -2.33 0.96
CA VAL A 70 -7.12 -3.40 1.23
C VAL A 70 -6.61 -3.33 2.66
N LYS A 71 -6.16 -4.48 3.16
CA LYS A 71 -5.35 -4.65 4.37
C LYS A 71 -4.08 -5.39 3.96
N ILE A 72 -2.92 -4.78 4.15
CA ILE A 72 -1.64 -5.37 3.73
C ILE A 72 -0.59 -5.22 4.85
N PRO A 73 0.19 -6.27 5.18
CA PRO A 73 1.23 -6.18 6.19
C PRO A 73 2.51 -5.61 5.62
N GLY A 74 3.31 -4.91 6.43
CA GLY A 74 4.66 -4.55 6.01
C GLY A 74 5.44 -3.77 7.06
N PHE A 75 6.70 -3.51 6.73
CA PHE A 75 7.59 -2.64 7.49
C PHE A 75 7.47 -1.22 6.98
N VAL A 76 7.65 -0.25 7.89
CA VAL A 76 7.45 1.17 7.58
C VAL A 76 8.78 1.90 7.49
N ILE A 77 8.95 2.66 6.41
CA ILE A 77 10.03 3.62 6.20
C ILE A 77 9.40 5.02 6.24
N PRO A 78 9.55 5.76 7.36
CA PRO A 78 9.00 7.10 7.49
C PRO A 78 9.59 8.05 6.44
N LEU A 79 8.74 8.86 5.80
CA LEU A 79 9.15 9.89 4.85
C LEU A 79 8.85 11.29 5.40
N GLU A 80 7.62 11.51 5.86
CA GLU A 80 7.16 12.80 6.40
C GLU A 80 6.47 12.62 7.76
N GLY A 81 6.68 13.57 8.66
CA GLY A 81 6.12 13.52 10.01
C GLY A 81 6.89 14.35 11.03
N ASN A 82 6.74 13.99 12.30
CA ASN A 82 7.46 14.55 13.44
C ASN A 82 7.80 13.47 14.47
N ASP A 83 8.21 13.88 15.67
CA ASP A 83 8.62 13.01 16.78
C ASP A 83 7.49 12.12 17.35
N LYS A 84 6.24 12.35 16.93
CA LYS A 84 5.04 11.66 17.43
C LYS A 84 4.29 10.90 16.35
N VAL A 85 4.19 11.49 15.15
CA VAL A 85 3.36 10.94 14.07
C VAL A 85 4.06 10.98 12.72
N VAL A 86 3.80 9.97 11.91
CA VAL A 86 4.24 9.85 10.51
C VAL A 86 3.03 10.03 9.60
N THR A 87 3.09 10.97 8.66
CA THR A 87 1.98 11.28 7.74
C THR A 87 2.18 10.68 6.37
N GLU A 88 3.43 10.41 5.98
CA GLU A 88 3.76 9.72 4.74
C GLU A 88 4.90 8.73 4.96
N PHE A 89 4.79 7.55 4.36
CA PHE A 89 5.79 6.50 4.51
C PHE A 89 5.78 5.53 3.34
N LEU A 90 6.89 4.79 3.15
CA LEU A 90 6.88 3.58 2.33
C LEU A 90 6.56 2.37 3.19
N LEU A 91 5.64 1.55 2.72
CA LEU A 91 5.41 0.21 3.24
C LEU A 91 6.16 -0.79 2.34
N VAL A 92 6.92 -1.69 2.95
CA VAL A 92 7.81 -2.64 2.25
C VAL A 92 7.69 -4.07 2.81
N PRO A 93 8.01 -5.11 2.02
CA PRO A 93 7.82 -6.51 2.40
C PRO A 93 8.81 -7.06 3.42
N TYR A 94 9.95 -6.41 3.64
CA TYR A 94 11.00 -6.93 4.52
C TYR A 94 11.80 -5.81 5.20
N PHE A 95 12.32 -6.11 6.39
CA PHE A 95 13.14 -5.21 7.16
C PHE A 95 14.45 -4.85 6.43
N GLY A 96 14.85 -3.58 6.51
CA GLY A 96 16.11 -3.09 5.92
C GLY A 96 16.05 -2.78 4.42
N ALA A 97 14.89 -2.93 3.78
CA ALA A 97 14.68 -2.45 2.42
C ALA A 97 15.06 -0.96 2.29
N CYS A 98 15.62 -0.58 1.14
CA CYS A 98 16.01 0.80 0.79
C CYS A 98 17.11 1.46 1.65
N ILE A 99 17.64 0.78 2.69
CA ILE A 99 18.70 1.34 3.56
C ILE A 99 19.99 0.53 3.43
N HIS A 100 19.90 -0.80 3.43
CA HIS A 100 21.07 -1.69 3.39
C HIS A 100 21.17 -2.52 2.10
N VAL A 101 20.11 -2.49 1.30
CA VAL A 101 19.95 -3.25 0.06
C VAL A 101 19.27 -2.37 -0.98
N PRO A 102 19.41 -2.67 -2.29
CA PRO A 102 18.65 -1.97 -3.32
C PRO A 102 17.15 -1.96 -3.01
N PRO A 103 16.42 -0.89 -3.37
CA PRO A 103 14.96 -0.86 -3.21
C PRO A 103 14.29 -2.06 -3.92
N PRO A 104 13.18 -2.60 -3.36
CA PRO A 104 12.36 -3.59 -4.05
C PRO A 104 11.83 -3.08 -5.40
N PRO A 105 11.34 -3.96 -6.29
CA PRO A 105 10.64 -3.51 -7.49
C PRO A 105 9.45 -2.60 -7.18
N PRO A 106 9.04 -1.70 -8.09
CA PRO A 106 7.97 -0.72 -7.82
C PRO A 106 6.65 -1.36 -7.35
N ASN A 107 6.29 -2.53 -7.89
CA ASN A 107 5.09 -3.27 -7.49
C ASN A 107 5.25 -4.01 -6.14
N GLN A 108 6.38 -3.84 -5.46
CA GLN A 108 6.70 -4.37 -4.12
C GLN A 108 7.06 -3.25 -3.14
N ILE A 109 6.62 -2.02 -3.44
CA ILE A 109 6.66 -0.87 -2.54
C ILE A 109 5.29 -0.21 -2.61
N ILE A 110 4.73 0.18 -1.46
CA ILE A 110 3.52 0.99 -1.41
C ILE A 110 3.87 2.31 -0.75
N TYR A 111 3.60 3.43 -1.42
CA TYR A 111 3.66 4.74 -0.80
C TYR A 111 2.34 4.98 -0.09
N VAL A 112 2.39 5.25 1.21
CA VAL A 112 1.21 5.44 2.04
C VAL A 112 1.11 6.90 2.44
N LYS A 113 -0.06 7.49 2.19
CA LYS A 113 -0.47 8.76 2.79
C LYS A 113 -1.45 8.46 3.90
N PHE A 114 -1.16 8.96 5.09
CA PHE A 114 -1.93 8.69 6.31
C PHE A 114 -2.32 10.01 6.97
N GLU A 115 -3.38 10.64 6.48
CA GLU A 115 -3.76 12.02 6.82
C GLU A 115 -3.92 12.27 8.34
N LYS A 116 -4.36 11.24 9.08
CA LYS A 116 -4.56 11.33 10.54
C LYS A 116 -3.25 11.28 11.34
N GLY A 117 -2.13 10.96 10.69
CA GLY A 117 -0.87 10.63 11.33
C GLY A 117 -0.89 9.22 11.94
N ALA A 118 0.08 8.40 11.54
CA ALA A 118 0.37 7.11 12.17
C ALA A 118 1.25 7.32 13.41
N PRO A 119 0.86 6.84 14.60
CA PRO A 119 1.69 6.97 15.81
C PRO A 119 3.03 6.26 15.64
N ILE A 120 4.14 6.96 15.84
CA ILE A 120 5.48 6.42 15.55
C ILE A 120 5.80 5.16 16.38
N GLN A 121 5.20 5.04 17.58
CA GLN A 121 5.37 3.89 18.46
C GLN A 121 4.73 2.61 17.92
N GLU A 122 3.76 2.70 17.00
CA GLU A 122 3.15 1.53 16.37
C GLU A 122 3.95 1.04 15.16
N LEU A 123 4.93 1.82 14.67
CA LEU A 123 5.61 1.58 13.40
C LEU A 123 6.97 0.85 13.53
N TRP A 124 7.33 0.41 14.74
CA TRP A 124 8.61 -0.27 15.00
C TRP A 124 8.62 -1.71 14.51
N ASP A 125 7.47 -2.38 14.54
CA ASP A 125 7.28 -3.75 14.11
C ASP A 125 6.48 -3.80 12.80
N VAL A 126 6.19 -5.01 12.32
CA VAL A 126 5.30 -5.20 11.18
C VAL A 126 3.91 -4.70 11.56
N VAL A 127 3.30 -3.92 10.67
CA VAL A 127 1.93 -3.42 10.83
C VAL A 127 1.07 -3.86 9.67
N TYR A 128 -0.20 -4.08 9.94
CA TYR A 128 -1.21 -4.06 8.89
C TYR A 128 -1.62 -2.62 8.63
N VAL A 129 -1.54 -2.20 7.36
CA VAL A 129 -2.07 -0.92 6.91
C VAL A 129 -3.35 -1.15 6.15
N ILE A 130 -4.41 -0.44 6.54
CA ILE A 130 -5.73 -0.51 5.91
C ILE A 130 -6.01 0.79 5.18
N GLY A 131 -6.44 0.71 3.93
CA GLY A 131 -6.69 1.89 3.11
C GLY A 131 -7.30 1.60 1.76
N THR A 132 -7.41 2.64 0.94
CA THR A 132 -7.82 2.52 -0.46
C THR A 132 -6.57 2.50 -1.34
N LEU A 133 -6.35 1.39 -2.05
CA LEU A 133 -5.19 1.20 -2.92
C LEU A 133 -5.43 1.86 -4.28
N GLN A 134 -4.41 2.48 -4.83
CA GLN A 134 -4.39 3.07 -6.17
C GLN A 134 -3.20 2.52 -6.94
N THR A 135 -3.42 2.11 -8.19
CA THR A 135 -2.32 1.77 -9.10
C THR A 135 -1.78 3.07 -9.68
N GLN A 136 -0.65 3.52 -9.14
CA GLN A 136 -0.05 4.78 -9.54
C GLN A 136 1.46 4.69 -9.44
N HIS A 137 2.12 4.95 -10.57
CA HIS A 137 3.57 5.11 -10.60
C HIS A 137 3.95 6.44 -9.95
N ILE A 138 4.81 6.40 -8.94
CA ILE A 138 5.33 7.57 -8.22
C ILE A 138 6.85 7.42 -8.11
N SER A 139 7.56 8.45 -8.54
CA SER A 139 9.01 8.57 -8.33
C SER A 139 9.24 9.33 -7.03
N HIS A 140 9.88 8.68 -6.06
CA HIS A 140 10.30 9.28 -4.79
C HIS A 140 11.84 9.24 -4.69
N ASP A 141 12.43 10.14 -3.89
CA ASP A 141 13.89 10.30 -3.78
C ASP A 141 14.68 9.01 -3.47
N ILE A 142 14.04 8.02 -2.85
CA ILE A 142 14.68 6.76 -2.44
C ILE A 142 14.19 5.53 -3.23
N ALA A 143 13.09 5.64 -3.99
CA ALA A 143 12.53 4.53 -4.75
C ALA A 143 11.46 4.97 -5.76
N GLU A 144 11.34 4.21 -6.85
CA GLU A 144 10.16 4.16 -7.70
C GLU A 144 9.10 3.24 -7.08
N VAL A 145 7.84 3.65 -7.14
CA VAL A 145 6.72 2.99 -6.45
C VAL A 145 5.57 2.79 -7.43
N GLY A 146 4.93 1.61 -7.42
CA GLY A 146 3.80 1.28 -8.31
C GLY A 146 2.42 1.47 -7.68
N TYR A 147 2.36 1.67 -6.37
CA TYR A 147 1.12 1.75 -5.61
C TYR A 147 1.11 2.92 -4.65
N LEU A 148 -0.03 3.61 -4.58
CA LEU A 148 -0.36 4.58 -3.54
C LEU A 148 -1.47 4.01 -2.67
N LEU A 149 -1.36 4.14 -1.35
CA LEU A 149 -2.40 3.76 -0.41
C LEU A 149 -2.83 4.98 0.39
N GLN A 150 -4.13 5.30 0.30
CA GLN A 150 -4.76 6.25 1.22
C GLN A 150 -5.10 5.51 2.51
N GLY A 151 -4.18 5.55 3.47
CA GLY A 151 -4.26 4.84 4.74
C GLY A 151 -5.31 5.44 5.66
N THR A 152 -6.07 4.57 6.33
CA THR A 152 -7.18 4.96 7.20
C THR A 152 -7.11 4.33 8.59
N ALA A 153 -6.41 3.20 8.73
CA ALA A 153 -6.16 2.53 10.01
C ALA A 153 -4.86 1.73 9.99
N LEU A 154 -4.31 1.51 11.18
CA LEU A 154 -3.26 0.54 11.47
C LEU A 154 -3.86 -0.55 12.36
N GLU A 155 -3.37 -1.77 12.18
CA GLU A 155 -3.65 -2.89 13.07
C GLU A 155 -2.32 -3.59 13.38
N GLU A 156 -2.22 -4.13 14.60
CA GLU A 156 -1.11 -5.01 14.98
C GLU A 156 -1.04 -6.19 14.01
N TYR A 157 0.17 -6.54 13.60
CA TYR A 157 0.39 -7.75 12.84
C TYR A 157 0.23 -8.95 13.79
N ASP A 158 -0.62 -9.89 13.39
CA ASP A 158 -0.87 -11.14 14.10
C ASP A 158 -0.44 -12.30 13.19
N ASP A 159 0.57 -13.03 13.66
CA ASP A 159 1.22 -14.15 12.96
C ASP A 159 0.40 -15.45 13.05
N MET A 160 -0.72 -15.45 13.80
CA MET A 160 -1.48 -16.65 14.18
C MET A 160 -2.55 -17.11 13.19
#